data_AF-A0A5E4B4K6-F1
#
_entry.id   AF-A0A5E4B4K6-F1
#
_cell.length_a   1.000
_cell.length_b   1.000
_cell.length_c   1.000
_cell.angle_alpha   90.00
_cell.angle_beta   90.00
_cell.angle_gamma   90.00
#
_symmetry.space_group_name_H-M   'P 1'
#
loop_
_entity.id
_entity.type
_entity.pdbx_description
1 polymer ?
#
loop_
_entity_poly.entity_id
_entity_poly.type
_entity_poly.pdbx_seq_one_letter_code
_entity_poly.pdbx_strand_id
1 'polypeptide(L)'
;MPAAPQAPSRGSIRKTRPLVVKTSLNNPYAVCWSTLEREDMHFILQTIEQKFKSIGLQKIEDKKKRKKTPFIKKHKVERCSLGVDTSEDLKNRPEANQQVSGWTPVQIRKQLAIGVNEVTRALERSELLLVLVCKSVKPAIITSHLIQLSISRVVPACQVPCLSATLAPVIGLKCVLALGFKKDTTDFVDEVRAIIPRVPSLTVPWLQDRIENIGDNLETESLGIQDKETLETSFEDLSKHKRKLEGQQVSVALQPLKIKKLIPNPNKIRKPPKSKKNTSK
;
A
#
# COMPACT_ATOMS: atom_id res chain seq x y z
N MET A 1 60.41 -45.96 -42.28
CA MET A 1 59.59 -46.20 -41.07
C MET A 1 58.79 -44.94 -40.78
N PRO A 2 57.54 -44.82 -41.25
CA PRO A 2 56.71 -43.63 -40.98
C PRO A 2 56.05 -43.73 -39.59
N ALA A 3 56.08 -42.62 -38.85
CA ALA A 3 55.54 -42.50 -37.50
C ALA A 3 54.00 -42.48 -37.51
N ALA A 4 53.38 -43.14 -36.53
CA ALA A 4 51.93 -43.22 -36.39
C ALA A 4 51.30 -41.86 -35.98
N PRO A 5 50.07 -41.55 -36.42
CA PRO A 5 49.41 -40.29 -36.10
C PRO A 5 48.96 -40.27 -34.63
N GLN A 6 49.33 -39.22 -33.91
CA GLN A 6 48.89 -38.99 -32.53
C GLN A 6 47.38 -38.67 -32.50
N ALA A 7 46.65 -39.35 -31.63
CA ALA A 7 45.24 -39.10 -31.39
C ALA A 7 45.01 -37.71 -30.76
N PRO A 8 43.92 -36.99 -31.12
CA PRO A 8 43.63 -35.69 -30.55
C PRO A 8 43.36 -35.82 -29.04
N SER A 9 44.04 -34.98 -28.25
CA SER A 9 43.87 -34.88 -26.82
C SER A 9 42.41 -34.56 -26.49
N ARG A 10 41.75 -35.47 -25.75
CA ARG A 10 40.38 -35.28 -25.26
C ARG A 10 40.36 -34.11 -24.28
N GLY A 11 40.04 -32.92 -24.78
CA GLY A 11 39.69 -31.77 -23.96
C GLY A 11 38.54 -32.13 -23.00
N SER A 12 38.75 -31.89 -21.71
CA SER A 12 37.75 -32.13 -20.66
C SER A 12 36.51 -31.26 -20.89
N ILE A 13 35.47 -31.84 -21.47
CA ILE A 13 34.15 -31.22 -21.56
C ILE A 13 33.59 -31.15 -20.14
N ARG A 14 33.73 -29.98 -19.50
CA ARG A 14 33.10 -29.72 -18.19
C ARG A 14 31.60 -29.94 -18.36
N LYS A 15 31.09 -31.02 -17.76
CA LYS A 15 29.64 -31.31 -17.73
C LYS A 15 28.91 -30.09 -17.17
N THR A 16 28.16 -29.39 -18.02
CA THR A 16 27.29 -28.28 -17.61
C THR A 16 26.29 -28.82 -16.60
N ARG A 17 26.18 -28.17 -15.44
CA ARG A 17 25.26 -28.60 -14.39
C ARG A 17 23.83 -28.61 -14.97
N PRO A 18 23.03 -29.67 -14.76
CA PRO A 18 21.67 -29.73 -15.26
C PRO A 18 20.87 -28.56 -14.68
N LEU A 19 20.16 -27.84 -15.55
CA LEU A 19 19.36 -26.69 -15.15
C LEU A 19 18.21 -27.17 -14.28
N VAL A 20 18.28 -26.89 -12.98
CA VAL A 20 17.23 -27.25 -12.02
C VAL A 20 16.07 -26.27 -12.20
N VAL A 21 15.09 -26.64 -13.03
CA VAL A 21 13.85 -25.88 -13.18
C VAL A 21 12.97 -26.11 -11.96
N LYS A 22 12.75 -25.05 -11.18
CA LYS A 22 11.73 -25.03 -10.12
C LYS A 22 10.44 -24.46 -10.71
N THR A 23 9.35 -25.19 -10.54
CA THR A 23 8.01 -24.68 -10.85
C THR A 23 7.51 -23.92 -9.63
N SER A 24 7.08 -22.67 -9.81
CA SER A 24 6.45 -21.88 -8.75
C SER A 24 5.03 -21.52 -9.17
N LEU A 25 4.12 -21.51 -8.20
CA LEU A 25 2.79 -20.95 -8.37
C LEU A 25 2.91 -19.44 -8.11
N ASN A 26 2.95 -18.65 -9.18
CA ASN A 26 2.96 -17.20 -9.06
C ASN A 26 1.52 -16.67 -9.14
N ASN A 27 1.25 -15.57 -8.43
CA ASN A 27 -0.04 -14.90 -8.52
C ASN A 27 -0.25 -14.40 -9.97
N PRO A 28 -1.32 -14.83 -10.68
CA PRO A 28 -1.59 -14.38 -12.04
C PRO A 28 -2.06 -12.92 -12.10
N TYR A 29 -2.49 -12.34 -10.98
CA TYR A 29 -3.00 -10.98 -10.93
C TYR A 29 -1.91 -9.98 -10.55
N ALA A 30 -1.65 -9.04 -11.46
CA ALA A 30 -0.83 -7.87 -11.18
C ALA A 30 -1.75 -6.70 -10.79
N VAL A 31 -1.70 -6.30 -9.53
CA VAL A 31 -2.39 -5.09 -9.07
C VAL A 31 -1.55 -3.89 -9.47
N CYS A 32 -2.05 -3.11 -10.43
CA CYS A 32 -1.36 -1.97 -11.00
C CYS A 32 -2.15 -0.68 -10.80
N TRP A 33 -1.44 0.44 -10.79
CA TRP A 33 -2.06 1.76 -10.77
C TRP A 33 -2.73 2.06 -12.11
N SER A 34 -3.89 2.72 -12.08
CA SER A 34 -4.54 3.25 -13.27
C SER A 34 -3.69 4.35 -13.91
N THR A 35 -3.72 4.43 -15.24
CA THR A 35 -3.01 5.46 -16.00
C THR A 35 -3.77 6.78 -15.92
N LEU A 36 -3.09 7.83 -15.48
CA LEU A 36 -3.61 9.20 -15.47
C LEU A 36 -3.20 9.92 -16.77
N GLU A 37 -4.11 10.73 -17.31
CA GLU A 37 -3.84 11.55 -18.50
C GLU A 37 -2.87 12.70 -18.21
N ARG A 38 -2.08 13.09 -19.21
CA ARG A 38 -1.03 14.11 -19.04
C ARG A 38 -1.60 15.44 -18.58
N GLU A 39 -2.73 15.86 -19.14
CA GLU A 39 -3.35 17.15 -18.82
C GLU A 39 -3.80 17.19 -17.36
N ASP A 40 -4.47 16.12 -16.91
CA ASP A 40 -4.90 15.97 -15.52
C ASP A 40 -3.73 15.86 -14.55
N MET A 41 -2.63 15.22 -14.93
CA MET A 41 -1.41 15.18 -14.12
C MET A 41 -0.87 16.58 -13.84
N HIS A 42 -0.76 17.41 -14.89
CA HIS A 42 -0.25 18.78 -14.73
C HIS A 42 -1.22 19.64 -13.93
N PHE A 43 -2.52 19.51 -14.19
CA PHE A 43 -3.57 20.18 -13.43
C PHE A 43 -3.46 19.86 -11.92
N ILE A 44 -3.44 18.57 -11.56
CA ILE A 44 -3.35 18.13 -10.16
C ILE A 44 -2.09 18.70 -9.48
N LEU A 45 -0.94 18.61 -10.14
CA LEU A 45 0.32 19.11 -9.59
C LEU A 45 0.30 20.62 -9.40
N GLN A 46 -0.14 21.38 -10.41
CA GLN A 46 -0.17 22.83 -10.37
C GLN A 46 -1.13 23.33 -9.30
N THR A 47 -2.34 22.77 -9.23
CA THR A 47 -3.36 23.15 -8.26
C THR A 47 -2.87 22.99 -6.83
N ILE A 48 -2.28 21.83 -6.50
CA ILE A 48 -1.76 21.56 -5.16
C ILE A 48 -0.53 22.44 -4.87
N GLU A 49 0.34 22.63 -5.84
CA GLU A 49 1.53 23.47 -5.69
C GLU A 49 1.16 24.92 -5.37
N GLN A 50 0.21 25.50 -6.11
CA GLN A 50 -0.26 26.86 -5.88
C GLN A 50 -0.89 27.01 -4.49
N LYS A 51 -1.65 26.01 -4.05
CA LYS A 51 -2.29 26.04 -2.74
C LYS A 51 -1.31 25.87 -1.58
N PHE A 52 -0.31 25.02 -1.72
CA PHE A 52 0.75 24.94 -0.70
C PHE A 52 1.56 26.24 -0.62
N LYS A 53 1.78 26.92 -1.75
CA LYS A 53 2.41 28.25 -1.76
C LYS A 53 1.53 29.32 -1.10
N SER A 54 0.23 29.36 -1.41
CA SER A 54 -0.69 30.36 -0.84
C SER A 54 -0.88 30.17 0.65
N ILE A 55 -0.91 28.91 1.11
CA ILE A 55 -1.03 28.55 2.52
C ILE A 55 0.29 28.78 3.28
N GLY A 56 1.43 28.65 2.59
CA GLY A 56 2.75 28.73 3.21
C GLY A 56 3.08 27.52 4.09
N LEU A 57 2.58 26.32 3.76
CA LEU A 57 2.86 25.11 4.53
C LEU A 57 4.33 24.71 4.35
N GLN A 58 5.15 24.90 5.38
CA GLN A 58 6.56 24.57 5.37
C GLN A 58 6.98 23.82 6.63
N LYS A 59 7.91 22.88 6.45
CA LYS A 59 8.61 22.21 7.53
C LYS A 59 9.98 22.86 7.70
N ILE A 60 10.15 23.61 8.78
CA ILE A 60 11.43 24.23 9.14
C ILE A 60 12.22 23.22 9.99
N GLU A 61 13.32 22.70 9.44
CA GLU A 61 14.24 21.83 10.18
C GLU A 61 15.38 22.64 10.81
N ASP A 62 15.56 22.52 12.13
CA ASP A 62 16.71 23.09 12.84
C ASP A 62 18.01 22.45 12.36
N LYS A 63 18.77 23.16 11.52
CA LYS A 63 20.09 22.72 11.06
C LYS A 63 21.06 22.49 12.25
N LYS A 64 20.85 23.13 13.40
CA LYS A 64 21.66 22.96 14.63
C LYS A 64 21.47 21.59 15.30
N LYS A 65 20.28 20.99 15.26
CA LYS A 65 20.02 19.67 15.90
C LYS A 65 20.63 18.51 15.10
N ARG A 66 20.77 18.65 13.77
CA ARG A 66 21.44 17.66 12.91
C ARG A 66 22.94 17.50 13.16
N LYS A 67 23.60 18.46 13.80
CA LYS A 67 25.05 18.40 14.10
C LYS A 67 25.39 17.70 15.43
N LYS A 68 24.40 17.26 16.22
CA LYS A 68 24.61 16.66 17.56
C LYS A 68 24.31 15.16 17.64
N THR A 69 24.76 14.36 16.68
CA THR A 69 24.91 12.91 16.90
C THR A 69 26.25 12.42 16.37
N PRO A 70 27.36 12.58 17.11
CA PRO A 70 28.44 11.62 17.01
C PRO A 70 28.01 10.34 17.73
N PHE A 71 28.15 9.24 17.02
CA PHE A 71 28.07 7.88 17.53
C PHE A 71 28.90 7.74 18.83
N ILE A 72 28.26 7.58 19.99
CA ILE A 72 28.92 7.06 21.19
C ILE A 72 28.17 5.80 21.62
N LYS A 73 28.71 4.66 21.19
CA LYS A 73 28.58 3.41 21.93
C LYS A 73 29.25 3.64 23.28
N LYS A 74 28.55 3.44 24.41
CA LYS A 74 29.14 2.93 25.66
C LYS A 74 28.07 2.56 26.69
N HIS A 75 28.12 1.28 27.03
CA HIS A 75 27.73 0.57 28.25
C HIS A 75 27.09 1.33 29.42
N LYS A 76 25.93 0.80 29.85
CA LYS A 76 25.60 0.33 31.21
C LYS A 76 26.46 0.91 32.35
N VAL A 77 25.89 1.83 33.15
CA VAL A 77 25.88 1.75 34.61
C VAL A 77 24.57 2.38 35.10
N GLU A 78 23.74 1.53 35.68
CA GLU A 78 22.56 1.84 36.47
C GLU A 78 23.02 2.38 37.82
N ARG A 79 22.52 3.56 38.22
CA ARG A 79 22.38 3.93 39.63
C ARG A 79 21.33 5.04 39.77
N CYS A 80 20.22 4.67 40.40
CA CYS A 80 19.23 5.58 40.98
C CYS A 80 19.89 6.51 41.99
N SER A 81 19.44 7.78 42.06
CA SER A 81 19.31 8.55 43.29
C SER A 81 18.36 9.73 43.11
N LEU A 82 17.41 9.81 44.05
CA LEU A 82 16.51 10.92 44.36
C LEU A 82 17.24 12.25 44.56
N GLY A 83 16.61 13.36 44.22
CA GLY A 83 17.05 14.71 44.60
C GLY A 83 16.13 15.79 44.06
N VAL A 84 15.17 16.19 44.88
CA VAL A 84 14.35 17.40 44.77
C VAL A 84 15.28 18.62 44.92
N ASP A 85 15.11 19.65 44.08
CA ASP A 85 15.07 21.04 44.58
C ASP A 85 14.60 22.05 43.53
N THR A 86 13.72 22.92 44.03
CA THR A 86 13.01 24.03 43.42
C THR A 86 13.94 25.23 43.21
N SER A 87 13.83 25.93 42.08
CA SER A 87 14.05 27.39 42.03
C SER A 87 13.39 28.00 40.80
N GLU A 88 12.43 28.88 41.06
CA GLU A 88 11.87 29.81 40.08
C GLU A 88 12.76 31.05 39.92
N ASP A 89 12.51 31.74 38.82
CA ASP A 89 12.87 33.11 38.47
C ASP A 89 14.30 33.42 38.01
N LEU A 90 14.40 33.87 36.74
CA LEU A 90 14.79 35.24 36.41
C LEU A 90 14.77 35.52 34.88
N LYS A 91 13.97 36.53 34.52
CA LYS A 91 14.19 37.56 33.49
C LYS A 91 13.95 37.23 32.00
N ASN A 92 12.76 37.67 31.59
CA ASN A 92 12.43 38.35 30.34
C ASN A 92 13.63 38.91 29.55
N ARG A 93 13.86 38.36 28.36
CA ARG A 93 14.65 38.95 27.28
C ARG A 93 13.74 38.98 26.03
N PRO A 94 13.73 40.06 25.22
CA PRO A 94 12.91 40.07 24.02
C PRO A 94 13.42 39.01 23.03
N GLU A 95 12.66 37.93 22.86
CA GLU A 95 12.99 36.83 21.97
C GLU A 95 12.69 37.18 20.52
N ALA A 96 13.60 37.94 19.90
CA ALA A 96 13.67 38.01 18.45
C ALA A 96 14.23 36.67 17.90
N ASN A 97 13.39 35.94 17.18
CA ASN A 97 13.73 34.80 16.29
C ASN A 97 14.27 33.51 16.93
N GLN A 98 13.57 32.93 17.92
CA GLN A 98 13.60 31.48 18.06
C GLN A 98 12.60 30.86 17.08
N GLN A 99 13.04 30.60 15.84
CA GLN A 99 12.26 29.75 14.93
C GLN A 99 12.13 28.36 15.57
N VAL A 100 10.96 28.08 16.12
CA VAL A 100 10.62 26.78 16.69
C VAL A 100 10.66 25.75 15.56
N SER A 101 11.52 24.74 15.65
CA SER A 101 11.55 23.65 14.67
C SER A 101 10.19 22.97 14.59
N GLY A 102 9.66 22.82 13.39
CA GLY A 102 8.36 22.19 13.22
C GLY A 102 7.65 22.55 11.93
N TRP A 103 6.37 22.20 11.92
CA TRP A 103 5.45 22.50 10.85
C TRP A 103 4.80 23.86 11.07
N THR A 104 4.83 24.69 10.05
CA THR A 104 4.15 25.98 10.04
C THR A 104 3.24 26.02 8.81
N PRO A 105 1.91 26.22 8.94
CA PRO A 105 1.08 26.22 10.16
C PRO A 105 0.68 24.80 10.63
N VAL A 106 0.55 24.62 11.96
CA VAL A 106 0.29 23.31 12.60
C VAL A 106 -1.11 22.77 12.31
N GLN A 107 -2.13 23.62 12.21
CA GLN A 107 -3.51 23.17 12.01
C GLN A 107 -3.68 22.51 10.64
N ILE A 108 -3.10 23.10 9.61
CA ILE A 108 -3.15 22.59 8.24
C ILE A 108 -2.38 21.28 8.12
N ARG A 109 -1.26 21.15 8.84
CA ARG A 109 -0.51 19.88 8.88
C ARG A 109 -1.36 18.71 9.38
N LYS A 110 -2.27 18.93 10.34
CA LYS A 110 -3.14 17.86 10.88
C LYS A 110 -4.14 17.34 9.86
N GLN A 111 -4.53 18.18 8.91
CA GLN A 111 -5.46 17.86 7.82
C GLN A 111 -4.80 17.01 6.71
N LEU A 112 -3.47 16.91 6.70
CA LEU A 112 -2.71 16.15 5.70
C LEU A 112 -2.10 14.89 6.32
N ALA A 113 -2.02 13.82 5.53
CA ALA A 113 -1.22 12.63 5.81
C ALA A 113 -0.03 12.61 4.85
N ILE A 114 1.20 12.70 5.36
CA ILE A 114 2.40 12.79 4.52
C ILE A 114 3.27 11.56 4.74
N GLY A 115 3.56 10.85 3.65
CA GLY A 115 4.34 9.63 3.66
C GLY A 115 3.49 8.37 3.75
N VAL A 116 4.09 7.25 3.35
CA VAL A 116 3.38 5.97 3.19
C VAL A 116 2.72 5.52 4.49
N ASN A 117 3.45 5.56 5.61
CA ASN A 117 2.94 5.09 6.91
C ASN A 117 1.78 5.94 7.47
N GLU A 118 1.80 7.25 7.23
CA GLU A 118 0.68 8.11 7.67
C GLU A 118 -0.54 7.86 6.80
N VAL A 119 -0.34 7.73 5.49
CA VAL A 119 -1.42 7.44 4.53
C VAL A 119 -2.03 6.06 4.80
N THR A 120 -1.23 5.03 5.07
CA THR A 120 -1.77 3.70 5.40
C THR A 120 -2.61 3.74 6.67
N ARG A 121 -2.10 4.34 7.75
CA ARG A 121 -2.82 4.46 9.02
C ARG A 121 -4.13 5.24 8.86
N ALA A 122 -4.13 6.28 8.04
CA ALA A 122 -5.33 7.08 7.79
C ALA A 122 -6.34 6.34 6.88
N LEU A 123 -5.88 5.54 5.91
CA LEU A 123 -6.73 4.64 5.14
C LEU A 123 -7.36 3.56 6.04
N GLU A 124 -6.59 2.96 6.95
CA GLU A 124 -7.07 1.96 7.91
C GLU A 124 -8.17 2.49 8.82
N ARG A 125 -8.19 3.80 9.08
CA ARG A 125 -9.22 4.48 9.88
C ARG A 125 -10.33 5.13 9.06
N SER A 126 -10.30 5.00 7.73
CA SER A 126 -11.26 5.66 6.82
C SER A 126 -11.29 7.18 6.97
N GLU A 127 -10.17 7.80 7.32
CA GLU A 127 -10.03 9.25 7.55
C GLU A 127 -9.71 10.04 6.28
N LEU A 128 -9.37 9.37 5.17
CA LEU A 128 -8.93 10.03 3.93
C LEU A 128 -10.07 10.25 2.93
N LEU A 129 -9.95 11.35 2.19
CA LEU A 129 -10.83 11.76 1.08
C LEU A 129 -10.17 11.49 -0.28
N LEU A 130 -8.86 11.74 -0.40
CA LEU A 130 -8.08 11.57 -1.63
C LEU A 130 -6.66 11.12 -1.28
N VAL A 131 -6.10 10.20 -2.08
CA VAL A 131 -4.72 9.75 -1.96
C VAL A 131 -3.94 9.97 -3.25
N LEU A 132 -2.80 10.63 -3.16
CA LEU A 132 -1.87 10.85 -4.26
C LEU A 132 -0.55 10.16 -3.96
N VAL A 133 -0.10 9.32 -4.89
CA VAL A 133 1.12 8.53 -4.75
C VAL A 133 2.11 8.94 -5.83
N CYS A 134 3.39 9.05 -5.48
CA CYS A 134 4.42 9.37 -6.45
C CYS A 134 4.78 8.16 -7.33
N LYS A 135 5.00 8.37 -8.64
CA LYS A 135 5.50 7.31 -9.55
C LYS A 135 6.99 7.01 -9.39
N SER A 136 7.77 7.90 -8.78
CA SER A 136 9.24 7.75 -8.66
C SER A 136 9.69 6.76 -7.58
N VAL A 137 8.76 6.19 -6.81
CA VAL A 137 9.06 5.31 -5.67
C VAL A 137 9.68 3.98 -6.14
N LYS A 138 10.84 3.64 -5.57
CA LYS A 138 11.50 2.35 -5.76
C LYS A 138 11.84 1.76 -4.38
N PRO A 139 11.47 0.49 -4.10
CA PRO A 139 10.68 -0.43 -4.91
C PRO A 139 9.18 -0.12 -4.93
N ALA A 140 8.51 -0.44 -6.05
CA ALA A 140 7.07 -0.19 -6.25
C ALA A 140 6.16 -0.94 -5.26
N ILE A 141 6.66 -2.01 -4.63
CA ILE A 141 5.91 -2.78 -3.64
C ILE A 141 5.52 -1.93 -2.42
N ILE A 142 6.30 -0.90 -2.10
CA ILE A 142 6.02 0.05 -1.01
C ILE A 142 4.71 0.79 -1.22
N THR A 143 4.27 1.00 -2.46
CA THR A 143 3.02 1.72 -2.72
C THR A 143 1.90 0.81 -3.22
N SER A 144 2.23 -0.40 -3.67
CA SER A 144 1.26 -1.36 -4.21
C SER A 144 0.07 -1.67 -3.27
N HIS A 145 0.32 -1.76 -1.97
CA HIS A 145 -0.71 -2.07 -0.98
C HIS A 145 -1.74 -0.93 -0.82
N LEU A 146 -1.38 0.30 -1.16
CA LEU A 146 -2.29 1.44 -1.10
C LEU A 146 -3.46 1.28 -2.08
N ILE A 147 -3.28 0.57 -3.19
CA ILE A 147 -4.34 0.32 -4.17
C ILE A 147 -5.48 -0.46 -3.52
N GLN A 148 -5.15 -1.59 -2.89
CA GLN A 148 -6.14 -2.47 -2.24
C GLN A 148 -6.81 -1.78 -1.05
N LEU A 149 -6.02 -1.07 -0.23
CA LEU A 149 -6.56 -0.33 0.92
C LEU A 149 -7.53 0.77 0.46
N SER A 150 -7.18 1.52 -0.59
CA SER A 150 -8.02 2.62 -1.09
C SER A 150 -9.34 2.11 -1.64
N ILE A 151 -9.33 1.01 -2.41
CA ILE A 151 -10.56 0.40 -2.93
C ILE A 151 -11.44 -0.12 -1.79
N SER A 152 -10.84 -0.77 -0.78
CA SER A 152 -11.61 -1.29 0.36
C SER A 152 -12.41 -0.21 1.10
N ARG A 153 -11.92 1.04 1.09
CA ARG A 153 -12.55 2.19 1.76
C ARG A 153 -13.23 3.17 0.80
N VAL A 154 -13.32 2.84 -0.49
CA VAL A 154 -13.91 3.69 -1.53
C VAL A 154 -13.25 5.08 -1.56
N VAL A 155 -11.91 5.11 -1.45
CA VAL A 155 -11.13 6.35 -1.53
C VAL A 155 -10.49 6.44 -2.91
N PRO A 156 -10.70 7.52 -3.68
CA PRO A 156 -10.00 7.74 -4.94
C PRO A 156 -8.51 7.86 -4.68
N ALA A 157 -7.72 7.08 -5.40
CA ALA A 157 -6.27 7.10 -5.28
C ALA A 157 -5.61 7.06 -6.65
N CYS A 158 -4.62 7.92 -6.86
CA CYS A 158 -3.94 8.08 -8.13
C CYS A 158 -2.43 8.06 -7.98
N GLN A 159 -1.75 7.58 -9.02
CA GLN A 159 -0.31 7.71 -9.15
C GLN A 159 0.06 8.90 -10.05
N VAL A 160 0.70 9.90 -9.46
CA VAL A 160 1.16 11.11 -10.15
C VAL A 160 2.70 11.08 -10.25
N PRO A 161 3.29 11.14 -11.44
CA PRO A 161 4.74 11.26 -11.56
C PRO A 161 5.19 12.66 -11.17
N CYS A 162 6.46 12.79 -10.81
CA CYS A 162 7.07 14.05 -10.40
C CYS A 162 6.45 14.73 -9.17
N LEU A 163 5.45 14.13 -8.52
CA LEU A 163 4.82 14.62 -7.28
C LEU A 163 5.86 15.00 -6.21
N SER A 164 6.87 14.14 -6.01
CA SER A 164 7.94 14.42 -5.06
C SER A 164 8.83 15.58 -5.50
N ALA A 165 9.08 15.74 -6.80
CA ALA A 165 9.97 16.77 -7.32
C ALA A 165 9.34 18.16 -7.25
N THR A 166 8.03 18.26 -7.44
CA THR A 166 7.30 19.54 -7.37
C THR A 166 6.92 19.91 -5.94
N LEU A 167 6.38 18.98 -5.15
CA LEU A 167 5.82 19.30 -3.82
C LEU A 167 6.85 19.30 -2.70
N ALA A 168 7.87 18.43 -2.75
CA ALA A 168 8.87 18.38 -1.68
C ALA A 168 9.61 19.72 -1.46
N PRO A 169 10.07 20.45 -2.49
CA PRO A 169 10.73 21.74 -2.27
C PRO A 169 9.77 22.80 -1.70
N VAL A 170 8.50 22.81 -2.10
CA VAL A 170 7.50 23.77 -1.59
C VAL A 170 7.24 23.56 -0.10
N ILE A 171 7.19 22.29 0.34
CA ILE A 171 6.91 21.93 1.73
C ILE A 171 8.17 21.97 2.61
N GLY A 172 9.37 22.06 2.04
CA GLY A 172 10.63 21.95 2.79
C GLY A 172 10.99 20.51 3.19
N LEU A 173 10.53 19.52 2.42
CA LEU A 173 10.86 18.11 2.58
C LEU A 173 11.89 17.65 1.54
N LYS A 174 12.56 16.53 1.81
CA LYS A 174 13.45 15.90 0.81
C LYS A 174 12.65 15.21 -0.30
N CYS A 175 11.68 14.39 0.09
CA CYS A 175 10.83 13.62 -0.81
C CYS A 175 9.45 13.42 -0.18
N VAL A 176 8.41 13.45 -1.01
CA VAL A 176 7.02 13.07 -0.66
C VAL A 176 6.62 11.88 -1.53
N LEU A 177 6.53 10.70 -0.93
CA LEU A 177 6.21 9.46 -1.67
C LEU A 177 4.71 9.22 -1.78
N ALA A 178 3.97 9.60 -0.76
CA ALA A 178 2.52 9.52 -0.70
C ALA A 178 1.99 10.73 0.06
N LEU A 179 0.84 11.23 -0.37
CA LEU A 179 0.13 12.36 0.20
C LEU A 179 -1.34 11.99 0.29
N GLY A 180 -1.95 12.18 1.46
CA GLY A 180 -3.37 11.97 1.68
C GLY A 180 -4.03 13.23 2.23
N PHE A 181 -5.23 13.53 1.77
CA PHE A 181 -6.08 14.59 2.31
C PHE A 181 -7.11 13.95 3.24
N LYS A 182 -7.18 14.41 4.49
CA LYS A 182 -8.17 13.93 5.45
C LYS A 182 -9.55 14.50 5.17
N LYS A 183 -10.59 13.84 5.67
CA LYS A 183 -11.98 14.30 5.60
C LYS A 183 -12.20 15.60 6.38
N ASP A 184 -11.46 15.79 7.47
CA ASP A 184 -11.49 17.03 8.29
C ASP A 184 -10.75 18.21 7.63
N THR A 185 -10.38 18.10 6.35
CA THR A 185 -9.75 19.21 5.62
C THR A 185 -10.79 20.29 5.35
N THR A 186 -10.52 21.53 5.76
CA THR A 186 -11.33 22.71 5.40
C THR A 186 -10.66 23.51 4.29
N ASP A 187 -9.33 23.59 4.33
CA ASP A 187 -8.56 24.49 3.46
C ASP A 187 -8.31 23.92 2.06
N PHE A 188 -8.48 22.60 1.90
CA PHE A 188 -8.22 21.86 0.66
C PHE A 188 -9.49 21.35 -0.03
N VAL A 189 -10.68 21.65 0.50
CA VAL A 189 -11.95 21.05 0.05
C VAL A 189 -12.19 21.28 -1.44
N ASP A 190 -12.05 22.52 -1.90
CA ASP A 190 -12.36 22.90 -3.29
C ASP A 190 -11.43 22.19 -4.27
N GLU A 191 -10.17 22.04 -3.90
CA GLU A 191 -9.16 21.43 -4.76
C GLU A 191 -9.30 19.93 -4.81
N VAL A 192 -9.60 19.30 -3.68
CA VAL A 192 -9.89 17.87 -3.68
C VAL A 192 -11.16 17.61 -4.50
N ARG A 193 -12.19 18.44 -4.40
CA ARG A 193 -13.41 18.33 -5.23
C ARG A 193 -13.11 18.51 -6.72
N ALA A 194 -12.20 19.40 -7.09
CA ALA A 194 -11.78 19.59 -8.49
C ALA A 194 -10.94 18.42 -9.03
N ILE A 195 -10.17 17.76 -8.16
CA ILE A 195 -9.26 16.67 -8.53
C ILE A 195 -9.97 15.31 -8.60
N ILE A 196 -10.85 14.99 -7.65
CA ILE A 196 -11.56 13.69 -7.58
C ILE A 196 -12.15 13.24 -8.93
N PRO A 197 -12.92 14.07 -9.69
CA PRO A 197 -13.54 13.62 -10.93
C PRO A 197 -12.54 13.32 -12.05
N ARG A 198 -11.31 13.83 -11.95
CA ARG A 198 -10.22 13.61 -12.92
C ARG A 198 -9.37 12.38 -12.58
N VAL A 199 -9.54 11.83 -11.37
CA VAL A 199 -8.77 10.67 -10.93
C VAL A 199 -9.41 9.39 -11.47
N PRO A 200 -8.66 8.54 -12.19
CA PRO A 200 -9.18 7.29 -12.70
C PRO A 200 -9.47 6.32 -11.54
N SER A 201 -10.59 5.60 -11.66
CA SER A 201 -10.95 4.55 -10.71
C SER A 201 -9.93 3.42 -10.70
N LEU A 202 -9.66 2.88 -9.51
CA LEU A 202 -8.80 1.71 -9.34
C LEU A 202 -9.64 0.43 -9.39
N THR A 203 -9.14 -0.60 -10.08
CA THR A 203 -9.84 -1.88 -10.26
C THR A 203 -8.97 -3.01 -9.69
N VAL A 204 -9.54 -3.83 -8.82
CA VAL A 204 -8.90 -5.03 -8.27
C VAL A 204 -9.87 -6.20 -8.44
N PRO A 205 -9.53 -7.22 -9.27
CA PRO A 205 -10.49 -8.22 -9.77
C PRO A 205 -11.32 -8.97 -8.72
N TRP A 206 -10.84 -9.10 -7.48
CA TRP A 206 -11.51 -9.82 -6.41
C TRP A 206 -12.24 -8.91 -5.41
N LEU A 207 -12.28 -7.60 -5.64
CA LEU A 207 -12.93 -6.60 -4.79
C LEU A 207 -14.03 -5.82 -5.53
N GLN A 208 -14.38 -6.27 -6.74
CA GLN A 208 -15.28 -5.59 -7.67
C GLN A 208 -16.75 -5.59 -7.19
N ASP A 209 -17.20 -6.66 -6.54
CA ASP A 209 -18.60 -6.87 -6.10
C ASP A 209 -19.14 -5.76 -5.19
N ARG A 210 -18.27 -4.98 -4.54
CA ARG A 210 -18.71 -3.87 -3.68
C ARG A 210 -19.04 -2.59 -4.44
N ILE A 211 -18.45 -2.39 -5.62
CA ILE A 211 -18.57 -1.14 -6.39
C ILE A 211 -19.91 -1.13 -7.15
N GLU A 212 -20.31 -2.26 -7.71
CA GLU A 212 -21.59 -2.41 -8.44
C GLU A 212 -22.79 -2.19 -7.50
N ASN A 213 -22.73 -2.73 -6.27
CA ASN A 213 -23.75 -2.52 -5.24
C ASN A 213 -23.91 -1.07 -4.73
N ILE A 214 -22.99 -0.16 -5.04
CA ILE A 214 -23.13 1.28 -4.69
C ILE A 214 -23.86 2.03 -5.80
N GLY A 215 -23.71 1.61 -7.06
CA GLY A 215 -24.45 2.16 -8.20
C GLY A 215 -25.96 1.87 -8.09
N ASP A 216 -26.31 0.67 -7.64
CA ASP A 216 -27.71 0.24 -7.51
C ASP A 216 -28.42 0.86 -6.27
N ASN A 217 -27.66 1.35 -5.29
CA ASN A 217 -28.21 1.91 -4.05
C ASN A 217 -28.50 3.41 -4.13
N LEU A 218 -27.90 4.13 -5.09
CA LEU A 218 -28.14 5.56 -5.27
C LEU A 218 -29.47 5.88 -5.98
N GLU A 219 -30.06 4.90 -6.66
CA GLU A 219 -31.35 5.06 -7.37
C GLU A 219 -32.55 4.50 -6.60
N THR A 220 -32.36 3.93 -5.40
CA THR A 220 -33.44 3.23 -4.66
C THR A 220 -33.78 3.84 -3.29
N GLU A 221 -33.21 5.00 -2.91
CA GLU A 221 -33.67 5.76 -1.73
C GLU A 221 -34.78 6.77 -2.08
N SER A 222 -35.78 6.33 -2.83
CA SER A 222 -37.13 6.88 -2.72
C SER A 222 -38.14 5.80 -3.08
N LEU A 223 -38.65 5.10 -2.05
CA LEU A 223 -40.04 4.65 -1.91
C LEU A 223 -40.12 3.50 -0.89
N GLY A 224 -40.93 3.73 0.16
CA GLY A 224 -41.81 2.68 0.67
C GLY A 224 -41.22 1.72 1.70
N ILE A 225 -41.32 2.13 2.96
CA ILE A 225 -41.56 1.21 4.09
C ILE A 225 -42.84 0.41 3.78
N GLN A 226 -42.75 -0.91 3.57
CA GLN A 226 -43.77 -1.85 4.02
C GLN A 226 -43.29 -3.30 4.01
N ASP A 227 -43.58 -3.96 5.13
CA ASP A 227 -43.31 -5.35 5.47
C ASP A 227 -44.07 -6.36 4.60
N LYS A 228 -43.47 -7.57 4.49
CA LYS A 228 -44.04 -8.93 4.38
C LYS A 228 -43.00 -9.82 3.68
N GLU A 229 -42.79 -11.09 3.94
CA GLU A 229 -43.21 -12.10 4.91
C GLU A 229 -42.52 -13.38 4.40
N THR A 230 -41.82 -14.08 5.30
CA THR A 230 -41.43 -15.50 5.29
C THR A 230 -41.64 -16.37 4.04
N LEU A 231 -40.58 -17.11 3.66
CA LEU A 231 -40.69 -18.56 3.42
C LEU A 231 -39.38 -19.28 3.78
N GLU A 232 -39.48 -20.10 4.83
CA GLU A 232 -38.54 -21.12 5.26
C GLU A 232 -38.38 -22.22 4.22
N THR A 233 -37.14 -22.67 3.98
CA THR A 233 -36.89 -24.10 3.77
C THR A 233 -35.70 -24.52 4.62
N SER A 234 -36.02 -25.43 5.53
CA SER A 234 -35.24 -26.16 6.51
C SER A 234 -34.00 -26.88 5.99
N PHE A 235 -32.94 -26.91 6.79
CA PHE A 235 -32.18 -28.14 7.09
C PHE A 235 -31.54 -28.02 8.48
N GLU A 236 -32.11 -28.73 9.45
CA GLU A 236 -31.49 -29.12 10.73
C GLU A 236 -30.31 -30.07 10.48
N ASP A 237 -29.37 -30.35 11.37
CA ASP A 237 -28.86 -29.82 12.64
C ASP A 237 -27.70 -30.79 12.94
N LEU A 238 -26.53 -30.35 13.41
CA LEU A 238 -25.68 -31.15 14.29
C LEU A 238 -24.59 -30.28 14.96
N SER A 239 -24.89 -29.94 16.22
CA SER A 239 -23.99 -30.05 17.38
C SER A 239 -23.00 -28.90 17.74
N LYS A 240 -23.53 -27.99 18.55
CA LYS A 240 -22.98 -27.35 19.78
C LYS A 240 -21.49 -27.61 20.12
N HIS A 241 -20.70 -26.53 20.27
CA HIS A 241 -19.97 -26.20 21.53
C HIS A 241 -19.58 -24.70 21.59
N LYS A 242 -19.88 -24.07 22.73
CA LYS A 242 -19.75 -22.63 23.05
C LYS A 242 -18.28 -22.17 23.11
N ARG A 243 -17.99 -20.97 22.57
CA ARG A 243 -17.21 -19.89 23.22
C ARG A 243 -17.42 -18.57 22.45
N LYS A 244 -17.79 -17.51 23.18
CA LYS A 244 -18.02 -16.14 22.68
C LYS A 244 -16.70 -15.47 22.27
N LEU A 245 -16.66 -14.84 21.10
CA LEU A 245 -15.86 -13.65 20.82
C LEU A 245 -16.61 -12.81 19.77
N GLU A 246 -17.10 -11.64 20.18
CA GLU A 246 -17.67 -10.63 19.27
C GLU A 246 -16.56 -10.11 18.36
N GLY A 247 -16.59 -10.54 17.11
CA GLY A 247 -15.87 -9.96 15.99
C GLY A 247 -16.75 -10.19 14.78
N GLN A 248 -17.12 -9.11 14.09
CA GLN A 248 -17.98 -9.13 12.92
C GLN A 248 -17.32 -10.02 11.84
N GLN A 249 -17.71 -11.29 11.80
CA GLN A 249 -17.23 -12.26 10.82
C GLN A 249 -17.90 -11.92 9.49
N VAL A 250 -17.16 -11.22 8.63
CA VAL A 250 -17.52 -11.09 7.22
C VAL A 250 -17.36 -12.48 6.60
N SER A 251 -18.47 -13.15 6.33
CA SER A 251 -18.51 -14.43 5.63
C SER A 251 -18.11 -14.22 4.17
N VAL A 252 -16.83 -14.48 3.86
CA VAL A 252 -16.36 -14.47 2.47
C VAL A 252 -16.74 -15.80 1.84
N ALA A 253 -17.73 -15.79 0.94
CA ALA A 253 -18.09 -16.95 0.14
C ALA A 253 -17.07 -17.13 -1.00
N LEU A 254 -16.24 -18.17 -0.91
CA LEU A 254 -15.27 -18.50 -1.97
C LEU A 254 -15.99 -19.27 -3.09
N GLN A 255 -15.87 -18.79 -4.33
CA GLN A 255 -16.37 -19.53 -5.50
C GLN A 255 -15.40 -20.64 -5.91
N PRO A 256 -15.90 -21.85 -6.23
CA PRO A 256 -15.05 -22.95 -6.68
C PRO A 256 -14.54 -22.68 -8.10
N LEU A 257 -13.22 -22.73 -8.28
CA LEU A 257 -12.58 -22.57 -9.58
C LEU A 257 -12.84 -23.79 -10.47
N LYS A 258 -13.49 -23.58 -11.61
CA LYS A 258 -13.64 -24.61 -12.66
C LYS A 258 -12.37 -24.66 -13.50
N ILE A 259 -11.60 -25.74 -13.37
CA ILE A 259 -10.42 -26.00 -14.20
C ILE A 259 -10.89 -26.24 -15.64
N LYS A 260 -10.71 -25.25 -16.53
CA LYS A 260 -11.18 -25.34 -17.93
C LYS A 260 -10.43 -26.39 -18.75
N LYS A 261 -9.10 -26.48 -18.60
CA LYS A 261 -8.25 -27.48 -19.27
C LYS A 261 -7.01 -27.78 -18.43
N LEU A 262 -6.77 -29.05 -18.15
CA LEU A 262 -5.55 -29.52 -17.51
C LEU A 262 -4.57 -29.92 -18.62
N ILE A 263 -3.62 -29.05 -18.94
CA ILE A 263 -2.62 -29.31 -19.99
C ILE A 263 -1.48 -30.13 -19.37
N PRO A 264 -1.30 -31.40 -19.76
CA PRO A 264 -0.18 -32.21 -19.27
C PRO A 264 1.14 -31.59 -19.73
N ASN A 265 2.10 -31.49 -18.82
CA ASN A 265 3.43 -31.00 -19.15
C ASN A 265 4.06 -31.89 -20.26
N PRO A 266 4.36 -31.33 -21.46
CA PRO A 266 4.81 -32.11 -22.62
C PRO A 266 6.18 -32.77 -22.39
N ASN A 267 6.98 -32.28 -21.44
CA ASN A 267 8.32 -32.79 -21.16
C ASN A 267 8.32 -33.91 -20.08
N LYS A 268 7.15 -34.35 -19.60
CA LYS A 268 7.03 -35.36 -18.54
C LYS A 268 6.55 -36.71 -19.11
N ILE A 269 7.50 -37.61 -19.40
CA ILE A 269 7.21 -39.00 -19.75
C ILE A 269 6.58 -39.71 -18.54
N ARG A 270 5.34 -40.18 -18.69
CA ARG A 270 4.65 -40.96 -17.65
C ARG A 270 5.23 -42.37 -17.62
N LYS A 271 5.61 -42.85 -16.43
CA LYS A 271 5.95 -44.27 -16.26
C LYS A 271 4.69 -45.10 -16.49
N PRO A 272 4.76 -46.23 -17.22
CA PRO A 272 3.61 -47.10 -17.40
C PRO A 272 3.15 -47.64 -16.02
N PRO A 273 1.84 -47.80 -15.81
CA PRO A 273 1.33 -48.38 -14.57
C PRO A 273 1.88 -49.80 -14.40
N LYS A 274 2.27 -50.17 -13.17
CA LYS A 274 2.77 -51.51 -12.84
C LYS A 274 1.67 -52.53 -13.16
N SER A 275 1.88 -53.36 -14.19
CA SER A 275 1.01 -54.48 -14.49
C SER A 275 1.03 -55.47 -13.32
N LYS A 276 -0.16 -55.90 -12.87
CA LYS A 276 -0.33 -57.02 -11.94
C LYS A 276 0.42 -58.23 -12.52
N LYS A 277 1.22 -58.92 -11.68
CA LYS A 277 1.86 -60.19 -12.02
C LYS A 277 0.78 -61.18 -12.48
N ASN A 278 0.90 -61.71 -13.70
CA ASN A 278 0.18 -62.92 -14.07
C ASN A 278 0.80 -64.09 -13.30
N THR A 279 -0.01 -64.76 -12.50
CA THR A 279 0.26 -66.11 -11.97
C THR A 279 0.25 -67.07 -13.15
N SER A 280 1.41 -67.61 -13.53
CA SER A 280 1.47 -68.77 -14.42
C SER A 280 1.05 -70.02 -13.65
N LYS A 281 0.10 -70.76 -14.23
CA LYS A 281 -0.16 -72.18 -13.91
C LYS A 281 1.01 -73.03 -14.37
#